data_AF-A0A1I3ZJQ2-F1
#
_entry.id   AF-A0A1I3ZJQ2-F1
#
_cell.length_a   1.000
_cell.length_b   1.000
_cell.length_c   1.000
_cell.angle_alpha   90.00
_cell.angle_beta   90.00
_cell.angle_gamma   90.00
#
_symmetry.space_group_name_H-M   'P 1'
#
loop_
_entity.id
_entity.type
_entity.pdbx_description
1 polymer ?
#
loop_
_entity_poly.entity_id
_entity_poly.type
_entity_poly.pdbx_seq_one_letter_code
_entity_poly.pdbx_strand_id
1 'polypeptide(L)'
;MTQVISANRLVDGRVVYLSADGSWGEAIDAARLFATANETEAGLAAAQEDVARNLIIDPFLVGVAFSGGLLRAGSLRDEIRARGPTVGYAPTSISGASAAKRS
;
A
#
# COMPACT_ATOMS: atom_id res chain seq x y z
N MET A 1 0.92 -18.91 -7.44
CA MET A 1 1.00 -18.15 -6.18
C MET A 1 0.20 -16.89 -6.39
N THR A 2 -0.70 -16.52 -5.48
CA THR A 2 -1.51 -15.31 -5.67
C THR A 2 -0.68 -14.08 -5.35
N GLN A 3 -0.75 -13.07 -6.22
CA GLN A 3 0.04 -11.84 -6.10
C GLN A 3 -0.85 -10.61 -6.26
N VAL A 4 -0.37 -9.48 -5.75
CA VAL A 4 -0.92 -8.14 -5.99
C VAL A 4 0.20 -7.26 -6.51
N ILE A 5 -0.14 -6.13 -7.13
CA ILE A 5 0.84 -5.10 -7.50
C ILE A 5 0.81 -3.99 -6.46
N SER A 6 1.98 -3.66 -5.91
CA SER A 6 2.16 -2.54 -4.99
C SER A 6 3.13 -1.51 -5.59
N ALA A 7 2.97 -0.25 -5.21
CA ALA A 7 3.83 0.85 -5.59
C ALA A 7 3.84 1.92 -4.49
N ASN A 8 4.62 2.98 -4.67
CA ASN A 8 4.48 4.20 -3.89
C ASN A 8 3.77 5.25 -4.75
N ARG A 9 2.71 5.88 -4.23
CA ARG A 9 2.04 7.00 -4.90
C ARG A 9 2.95 8.22 -4.91
N LEU A 10 3.11 8.86 -6.07
CA LEU A 10 4.12 9.90 -6.22
C LEU A 10 3.80 11.16 -5.41
N VAL A 11 2.51 11.53 -5.30
CA VAL A 11 2.10 12.81 -4.67
C VAL A 11 2.38 12.89 -3.17
N ASP A 12 2.34 11.76 -2.47
CA ASP A 12 2.43 11.72 -1.00
C ASP A 12 3.24 10.54 -0.43
N GLY A 13 3.86 9.74 -1.30
CA GLY A 13 4.75 8.65 -0.92
C GLY A 13 4.05 7.44 -0.30
N ARG A 14 2.72 7.41 -0.26
CA ARG A 14 1.98 6.31 0.38
C ARG A 14 2.14 5.00 -0.37
N VAL A 15 2.15 3.89 0.39
CA VAL A 15 2.08 2.55 -0.19
C VAL A 15 0.67 2.37 -0.75
N VAL A 16 0.59 2.02 -2.02
CA VAL A 16 -0.68 1.78 -2.72
C VAL A 16 -0.64 0.42 -3.42
N TYR A 17 -1.83 -0.09 -3.72
CA TYR A 17 -2.08 -1.35 -4.39
C TYR A 17 -3.03 -1.11 -5.56
N LEU A 18 -2.80 -1.82 -6.65
CA LEU A 18 -3.65 -1.74 -7.84
C LEU A 18 -4.99 -2.45 -7.58
N SER A 19 -6.11 -1.74 -7.72
CA SER A 19 -7.46 -2.28 -7.61
C SER A 19 -7.97 -2.83 -8.94
N ALA A 20 -9.07 -3.59 -8.90
CA ALA A 20 -9.63 -4.25 -10.08
C ALA A 20 -10.12 -3.28 -11.17
N ASP A 21 -10.49 -2.06 -10.77
CA ASP A 21 -10.89 -0.96 -11.65
C ASP A 21 -9.72 -0.16 -12.23
N GLY A 22 -8.48 -0.54 -11.89
CA GLY A 22 -7.27 0.16 -12.33
C GLY A 22 -6.89 1.36 -11.46
N SER A 23 -7.62 1.64 -10.38
CA SER A 23 -7.26 2.70 -9.44
C SER A 23 -6.18 2.25 -8.43
N TRP A 24 -5.54 3.22 -7.77
CA TRP A 24 -4.52 2.99 -6.74
C TRP A 24 -5.07 3.32 -5.35
N GLY A 25 -5.23 2.28 -4.52
CA GLY A 25 -5.76 2.39 -3.15
C GLY A 25 -4.75 1.97 -2.07
N GLU A 26 -4.93 2.45 -0.85
CA GLU A 26 -4.03 2.13 0.28
C GLU A 26 -4.32 0.75 0.92
N ALA A 27 -5.51 0.21 0.69
CA ALA A 27 -5.96 -1.04 1.32
C ALA A 27 -5.54 -2.26 0.48
N ILE A 28 -4.59 -3.05 1.01
CA ILE A 28 -4.18 -4.33 0.39
C ILE A 28 -5.36 -5.29 0.20
N ASP A 29 -6.35 -5.28 1.10
CA ASP A 29 -7.54 -6.13 1.03
C ASP A 29 -8.46 -5.78 -0.17
N ALA A 30 -8.31 -4.59 -0.76
CA ALA A 30 -9.05 -4.13 -1.95
C ALA A 30 -8.24 -4.27 -3.25
N ALA A 31 -7.05 -4.87 -3.17
CA ALA A 31 -6.18 -5.06 -4.32
C ALA A 31 -6.72 -6.13 -5.29
N ARG A 32 -6.45 -5.92 -6.57
CA ARG A 32 -6.65 -6.95 -7.60
C ARG A 32 -5.70 -8.12 -7.34
N LEU A 33 -6.27 -9.32 -7.29
CA LEU A 33 -5.52 -10.56 -7.21
C LEU A 33 -5.14 -11.04 -8.61
N PHE A 34 -3.88 -11.42 -8.77
CA PHE A 34 -3.32 -12.02 -9.98
C PHE A 34 -2.92 -13.47 -9.65
N ALA A 35 -3.40 -14.44 -10.42
CA ALA A 35 -3.20 -15.86 -10.13
C ALA A 35 -2.15 -16.52 -11.04
N THR A 36 -1.86 -15.91 -12.19
CA THR A 36 -0.96 -16.44 -13.21
C THR A 36 0.14 -15.45 -13.58
N ALA A 37 1.27 -15.96 -14.09
CA ALA A 37 2.39 -15.15 -14.54
C ALA A 37 2.00 -14.16 -15.64
N ASN A 38 1.19 -14.60 -16.61
CA ASN A 38 0.73 -13.76 -17.71
C ASN A 38 -0.13 -12.57 -17.22
N GLU A 39 -1.01 -12.81 -16.24
CA GLU A 39 -1.79 -11.72 -15.65
C GLU A 39 -0.90 -10.74 -14.88
N THR A 40 0.10 -11.23 -14.14
CA THR A 40 1.04 -10.35 -13.41
C THR A 40 1.91 -9.53 -14.34
N GLU A 41 2.37 -10.09 -15.46
CA GLU A 41 3.16 -9.38 -16.46
C GLU A 41 2.34 -8.28 -17.13
N ALA A 42 1.11 -8.59 -17.54
CA ALA A 42 0.20 -7.60 -18.11
C ALA A 42 -0.16 -6.48 -17.11
N GLY A 43 -0.41 -6.84 -15.85
CA GLY A 43 -0.68 -5.87 -14.79
C GLY A 43 0.51 -4.95 -14.52
N LEU A 44 1.74 -5.49 -14.48
CA LEU A 44 2.95 -4.69 -14.33
C LEU A 44 3.18 -3.77 -15.52
N ALA A 45 2.96 -4.25 -16.75
CA ALA A 45 3.08 -3.42 -17.95
C ALA A 45 2.10 -2.23 -17.91
N ALA A 46 0.85 -2.46 -17.50
CA ALA A 46 -0.13 -1.38 -17.33
C ALA A 46 0.30 -0.40 -16.21
N ALA A 47 0.85 -0.91 -15.11
CA ALA A 47 1.36 -0.05 -14.02
C ALA A 47 2.55 0.81 -14.48
N GLN A 48 3.36 0.38 -15.46
CA GLN A 48 4.42 1.22 -16.03
C GLN A 48 3.87 2.44 -16.79
N GLU A 49 2.68 2.35 -17.37
CA GLU A 49 2.01 3.53 -17.95
C GLU A 49 1.66 4.55 -16.86
N ASP A 50 1.28 4.10 -15.67
CA ASP A 50 1.03 4.98 -14.52
C ASP A 50 2.30 5.63 -13.95
N VAL A 51 3.44 4.94 -14.06
CA VAL A 51 4.75 5.55 -13.80
C VAL A 51 5.02 6.68 -14.81
N ALA A 52 4.82 6.44 -16.10
CA ALA A 52 4.99 7.45 -17.14
C ALA A 52 4.02 8.66 -16.96
N ARG A 53 2.84 8.42 -16.36
CA ARG A 53 1.88 9.46 -15.97
C ARG A 53 2.19 10.14 -14.63
N ASN A 54 3.28 9.80 -13.96
CA ASN A 54 3.68 10.35 -12.66
C ASN A 54 2.63 10.12 -11.54
N LEU A 55 1.89 9.01 -11.60
CA LEU A 55 0.92 8.66 -10.55
C LEU A 55 1.57 7.85 -9.42
N ILE A 56 2.49 6.95 -9.79
CA ILE A 56 3.19 6.04 -8.89
C ILE A 56 4.66 5.90 -9.28
N ILE A 57 5.45 5.28 -8.40
CA ILE A 57 6.84 4.90 -8.65
C ILE A 57 7.08 3.45 -8.20
N ASP A 58 8.05 2.81 -8.86
CA ASP A 58 8.54 1.46 -8.58
C ASP A 58 7.44 0.42 -8.36
N PRO A 59 6.55 0.15 -9.34
CA PRO A 59 5.55 -0.92 -9.20
C PRO A 59 6.21 -2.30 -9.17
N PHE A 60 5.80 -3.15 -8.23
CA PHE A 60 6.34 -4.50 -8.04
C PHE A 60 5.28 -5.50 -7.55
N LEU A 61 5.57 -6.79 -7.70
CA LEU A 61 4.70 -7.87 -7.25
C LEU A 61 4.91 -8.18 -5.77
N VAL A 62 3.81 -8.27 -5.03
CA VAL A 62 3.78 -8.73 -3.64
C VAL A 62 3.05 -10.07 -3.60
N GLY A 63 3.72 -11.12 -3.14
CA GLY A 63 3.07 -12.41 -2.88
C GLY A 63 2.12 -12.29 -1.69
N VAL A 64 0.91 -12.86 -1.81
CA VAL A 64 -0.12 -12.74 -0.77
C VAL A 64 -0.79 -14.08 -0.46
N ALA A 65 -1.32 -14.19 0.75
CA ALA A 65 -2.15 -15.30 1.18
C ALA A 65 -3.27 -14.80 2.11
N PHE A 66 -4.40 -15.50 2.12
CA PHE A 66 -5.46 -15.24 3.10
C PHE A 66 -5.11 -15.88 4.44
N SER A 67 -5.20 -15.11 5.52
CA SER A 67 -5.02 -15.58 6.89
C SER A 67 -5.96 -14.82 7.82
N GLY A 68 -6.81 -15.58 8.54
CA GLY A 68 -7.81 -14.99 9.43
C GLY A 68 -8.83 -14.10 8.72
N GLY A 69 -9.17 -14.40 7.46
CA GLY A 69 -10.11 -13.61 6.65
C GLY A 69 -9.53 -12.32 6.07
N LEU A 70 -8.23 -12.05 6.26
CA LEU A 70 -7.54 -10.87 5.76
C LEU A 70 -6.46 -11.27 4.76
N LEU A 71 -6.17 -10.40 3.80
CA LEU A 71 -5.09 -10.60 2.87
C LEU A 71 -3.77 -10.18 3.53
N ARG A 72 -2.80 -11.09 3.58
CA ARG A 72 -1.48 -10.86 4.22
C ARG A 72 -0.38 -10.97 3.21
N ALA A 73 0.61 -10.10 3.33
CA ALA A 73 1.78 -10.15 2.47
C ALA A 73 2.71 -11.29 2.92
N GLY A 74 3.34 -11.96 1.95
CA GLY A 74 4.20 -13.12 2.21
C GLY A 74 5.55 -12.76 2.83
N SER A 75 5.99 -11.51 2.69
CA SER A 75 7.25 -11.02 3.27
C SER A 75 6.99 -10.08 4.45
N LEU A 76 7.88 -10.10 5.46
CA LEU A 76 7.79 -9.19 6.60
C LEU A 76 7.86 -7.71 6.17
N ARG A 77 8.69 -7.40 5.17
CA ARG A 77 8.83 -6.03 4.64
C ARG A 77 7.50 -5.53 4.10
N ASP A 78 6.83 -6.34 3.28
CA ASP A 78 5.59 -5.95 2.63
C ASP A 78 4.43 -5.92 3.62
N GLU A 79 4.44 -6.80 4.63
CA GLU A 79 3.46 -6.77 5.72
C GLU A 79 3.57 -5.48 6.55
N ILE A 80 4.80 -5.06 6.89
CA ILE A 80 5.04 -3.76 7.55
C ILE A 80 4.61 -2.61 6.65
N ARG A 81 4.84 -2.67 5.35
CA ARG A 81 4.37 -1.65 4.41
C ARG A 81 2.83 -1.58 4.34
N ALA A 82 2.16 -2.73 4.38
CA ALA A 82 0.70 -2.82 4.32
C ALA A 82 0.02 -2.37 5.62
N ARG A 83 0.64 -2.63 6.77
CA ARG A 83 0.04 -2.37 8.10
C ARG A 83 0.61 -1.17 8.83
N GLY A 84 1.70 -0.60 8.31
CA GLY A 84 2.43 0.46 8.95
C GLY A 84 3.52 -0.05 9.89
N PRO A 85 4.32 0.89 10.45
CA PRO A 85 5.46 0.56 11.29
C PRO A 85 5.06 -0.22 12.55
N THR A 86 5.89 -1.17 12.94
CA THR A 86 5.72 -1.95 14.17
C THR A 86 6.24 -1.24 15.43
N VAL A 87 6.90 -0.10 15.24
CA VAL A 87 7.38 0.77 16.31
C VAL A 87 6.62 2.08 16.26
N GLY A 88 6.24 2.61 17.42
CA GLY A 88 5.64 3.94 17.51
C GLY A 88 6.67 5.01 17.18
N TYR A 89 6.74 5.41 15.91
CA TYR A 89 7.59 6.52 15.47
C TYR A 89 6.71 7.75 15.20
N ALA A 90 6.36 8.44 16.29
CA ALA A 90 5.94 9.84 16.31
C ALA A 90 6.13 10.34 17.75
N PRO A 91 6.58 11.59 17.98
CA PRO A 91 6.32 12.22 19.27
C PRO A 91 4.79 12.27 19.41
N THR A 92 4.26 11.69 20.49
CA THR A 92 2.87 11.92 20.91
C THR A 92 2.61 13.41 20.75
N SER A 93 1.63 13.79 19.93
CA SER A 93 1.27 15.20 19.76
C SER A 93 1.22 15.84 21.14
N ILE A 94 2.10 16.81 21.38
CA ILE A 94 2.03 17.63 22.59
C ILE A 94 0.73 18.41 22.40
N SER A 95 -0.35 17.88 22.96
CA SER A 95 -1.65 18.54 22.99
C SER A 95 -1.47 19.81 23.81
N GLY A 96 -1.21 20.92 23.13
CA GLY A 96 -1.28 22.25 23.69
C GLY A 96 -2.74 22.61 23.95
N ALA A 97 -3.30 22.13 25.06
CA ALA A 97 -4.61 22.55 25.55
C ALA A 97 -4.44 23.59 26.67
N SER A 98 -4.35 24.85 26.23
CA SER A 98 -4.94 26.06 26.82
C SER A 98 -4.84 26.29 28.34
N ALA A 99 -3.96 27.22 28.72
CA ALA A 99 -4.01 27.89 30.01
C ALA A 99 -5.25 28.80 30.07
N ALA A 100 -6.30 28.33 30.75
CA ALA A 100 -7.44 29.15 31.14
C ALA A 100 -7.03 30.11 32.27
N LYS A 101 -6.91 31.39 31.91
CA LYS A 101 -6.87 32.54 32.80
C LYS A 101 -8.00 32.43 33.83
N ARG A 102 -7.67 32.44 35.12
CA ARG A 102 -8.63 32.70 36.21
C ARG A 102 -8.14 33.92 36.99
N SER A 103 -9.13 34.77 37.23
CA SER A 103 -9.12 36.10 37.83
C SER A 103 -8.54 36.17 39.22
#